data_AF-A0A944DFS8-F1
#
_entry.id   AF-A0A944DFS8-F1
#
_cell.length_a   1.000
_cell.length_b   1.000
_cell.length_c   1.000
_cell.angle_alpha   90.00
_cell.angle_beta   90.00
_cell.angle_gamma   90.00
#
_symmetry.space_group_name_H-M   'P 1'
#
loop_
_entity.id
_entity.type
_entity.pdbx_description
1 polymer ?
#
loop_
_entity_poly.entity_id
_entity_poly.type
_entity_poly.pdbx_seq_one_letter_code
_entity_poly.pdbx_strand_id
1 'polypeptide(L)'
;DRVLGMFINTLPVRLRIDERGVEAALRQTHETLARLLHHEHAPLALAQRCSGVDAQAPLFTTLFNYRYSVEQAEDGASDAGDSGIEVLHSQDRTNYPITISIDDLGQNFRISTQTIEVFDPERLGQFIVRGIEALMDALDRAPQKALCLIDVLPPSERHQVLIGWNETRQAYDRDATMHALFETQVQRHPEAIALVFE
;
A
#
# COMPACT_ATOMS: atom_id res chain seq x y z
N ASP A 1 3.12 -8.34 40.59
CA ASP A 1 2.51 -8.26 39.25
C ASP A 1 3.48 -7.93 38.13
N ARG A 2 4.45 -8.81 37.87
CA ARG A 2 5.21 -8.80 36.61
C ARG A 2 5.31 -10.23 36.13
N VAL A 3 4.42 -10.60 35.21
CA VAL A 3 4.49 -11.88 34.50
C VAL A 3 5.14 -11.58 33.16
N LEU A 4 6.21 -12.30 32.83
CA LEU A 4 6.77 -12.31 31.48
C LEU A 4 5.82 -13.09 30.56
N GLY A 5 5.29 -12.43 29.53
CA GLY A 5 4.38 -13.03 28.56
C GLY A 5 4.20 -12.12 27.35
N MET A 6 3.80 -12.69 26.20
CA MET A 6 3.48 -11.94 25.00
C MET A 6 2.05 -11.38 25.16
N PHE A 7 1.93 -10.09 25.51
CA PHE A 7 0.64 -9.42 25.73
C PHE A 7 0.10 -8.67 24.49
N ILE A 8 0.71 -8.88 23.32
CA ILE A 8 0.29 -8.23 22.09
C ILE A 8 -0.80 -9.08 21.43
N ASN A 9 -1.98 -8.50 21.26
CA ASN A 9 -3.07 -9.11 20.50
C ASN A 9 -3.30 -8.36 19.18
N THR A 10 -3.65 -9.09 18.13
CA THR A 10 -3.94 -8.52 16.81
C THR A 10 -5.45 -8.55 16.57
N LEU A 11 -6.02 -7.38 16.27
CA LEU A 11 -7.45 -7.21 16.07
C LEU A 11 -7.78 -7.08 14.58
N PRO A 12 -8.57 -7.98 13.99
CA PRO A 12 -9.00 -7.85 12.60
C PRO A 12 -9.95 -6.66 12.46
N VAL A 13 -9.63 -5.74 11.54
CA VAL A 13 -10.49 -4.61 11.18
C VAL A 13 -10.93 -4.77 9.74
N ARG A 14 -12.23 -4.59 9.48
CA ARG A 14 -12.77 -4.48 8.11
C ARG A 14 -13.31 -3.07 7.89
N LEU A 15 -12.66 -2.33 7.01
CA LEU A 15 -13.11 -1.02 6.57
C LEU A 15 -13.71 -1.11 5.16
N ARG A 16 -14.66 -0.22 4.87
CA ARG A 16 -15.31 -0.13 3.56
C ARG A 16 -14.88 1.16 2.88
N ILE A 17 -14.28 1.03 1.70
CA ILE A 17 -13.95 2.13 0.81
C ILE A 17 -15.03 2.19 -0.26
N ASP A 18 -15.85 3.24 -0.25
CA ASP A 18 -16.98 3.43 -1.15
C ASP A 18 -17.26 4.93 -1.37
N GLU A 19 -18.43 5.26 -1.91
CA GLU A 19 -18.79 6.63 -2.31
C GLU A 19 -19.08 7.59 -1.14
N ARG A 20 -18.98 7.13 0.11
CA ARG A 20 -19.17 8.00 1.28
C ARG A 20 -18.11 9.10 1.31
N GLY A 21 -18.52 10.28 1.77
CA GLY A 21 -17.62 11.40 2.00
C GLY A 21 -16.49 11.04 2.96
N VAL A 22 -15.28 11.59 2.73
CA VAL A 22 -14.09 11.37 3.56
C VAL A 22 -14.37 11.58 5.04
N GLU A 23 -15.04 12.67 5.43
CA GLU A 23 -15.32 12.95 6.85
C GLU A 23 -16.20 11.85 7.48
N ALA A 24 -17.29 11.49 6.80
CA ALA A 24 -18.21 10.46 7.29
C ALA A 24 -17.52 9.09 7.39
N ALA A 25 -16.65 8.75 6.44
CA ALA A 25 -15.92 7.50 6.44
C ALA A 25 -14.86 7.43 7.56
N LEU A 26 -14.16 8.54 7.84
CA LEU A 26 -13.22 8.62 8.95
C LEU A 26 -13.92 8.54 10.32
N ARG A 27 -15.07 9.22 10.47
CA ARG A 27 -15.89 9.13 11.68
C ARG A 27 -16.35 7.69 11.94
N GLN A 28 -16.83 7.00 10.91
CA GLN A 28 -17.21 5.58 11.04
C GLN A 28 -16.01 4.69 11.34
N THR A 29 -14.84 4.97 10.75
CA THR A 29 -13.61 4.23 11.03
C THR A 29 -13.25 4.37 12.51
N HIS A 30 -13.28 5.59 13.04
CA HIS A 30 -13.07 5.86 14.47
C HIS A 30 -14.07 5.08 15.35
N GLU A 31 -15.37 5.14 15.06
CA GLU A 31 -16.39 4.37 15.80
C GLU A 31 -16.17 2.85 15.73
N THR A 32 -15.67 2.35 14.60
CA THR A 32 -15.37 0.92 14.42
C THR A 32 -14.17 0.51 15.25
N LEU A 33 -13.10 1.31 15.23
CA LEU A 33 -11.90 1.06 16.04
C LEU A 33 -12.20 1.17 17.54
N ALA A 34 -12.96 2.19 17.97
CA ALA A 34 -13.36 2.36 19.36
C ALA A 34 -14.18 1.17 19.89
N ARG A 35 -15.11 0.64 19.09
CA ARG A 35 -15.86 -0.58 19.44
C ARG A 35 -14.94 -1.81 19.48
N LEU A 36 -13.98 -1.91 18.58
CA LEU A 36 -13.05 -3.04 18.53
C LEU A 36 -12.14 -3.11 19.76
N LEU A 37 -11.74 -1.95 20.32
CA LEU A 37 -10.95 -1.89 21.56
C LEU A 37 -11.65 -2.55 22.76
N HIS A 38 -12.98 -2.55 22.82
CA HIS A 38 -13.72 -3.26 23.88
C HIS A 38 -13.52 -4.79 23.82
N HIS A 39 -12.99 -5.29 22.71
CA HIS A 39 -12.69 -6.71 22.47
C HIS A 39 -11.18 -6.96 22.36
N GLU A 40 -10.33 -6.06 22.86
CA GLU A 40 -8.87 -6.16 22.72
C GLU A 40 -8.26 -7.42 23.36
N HIS A 41 -8.96 -8.04 24.30
CA HIS A 41 -8.53 -9.28 24.95
C HIS A 41 -8.95 -10.55 24.19
N ALA A 42 -9.77 -10.44 23.14
CA ALA A 42 -10.24 -11.59 22.38
C ALA A 42 -9.13 -12.10 21.46
N PRO A 43 -8.61 -13.33 21.63
CA PRO A 43 -7.50 -13.81 20.82
C PRO A 43 -7.86 -13.87 19.33
N LEU A 44 -6.90 -13.57 18.44
CA LEU A 44 -7.10 -13.66 16.99
C LEU A 44 -7.65 -15.02 16.54
N ALA A 45 -7.21 -16.12 17.17
CA ALA A 45 -7.71 -17.46 16.89
C ALA A 45 -9.23 -17.61 17.16
N LEU A 46 -9.78 -16.89 18.14
CA LEU A 46 -11.22 -16.85 18.38
C LEU A 46 -11.94 -16.12 17.24
N ALA A 47 -11.41 -14.98 16.80
CA ALA A 47 -11.95 -14.25 15.66
C ALA A 47 -11.94 -15.11 14.38
N GLN A 48 -10.85 -15.85 14.13
CA GLN A 48 -10.74 -16.74 12.97
C GLN A 48 -11.82 -17.84 12.98
N ARG A 49 -12.01 -18.52 14.12
CA ARG A 49 -13.06 -19.54 14.25
C ARG A 49 -14.47 -18.99 14.04
N CYS A 50 -14.72 -17.74 14.42
CA CYS A 50 -16.04 -17.12 14.31
C CYS A 50 -16.29 -16.40 12.98
N SER A 51 -15.26 -16.28 12.13
CA SER A 51 -15.30 -15.46 10.92
C SER A 51 -16.10 -16.06 9.76
N GLY A 52 -16.32 -17.38 9.75
CA GLY A 52 -16.84 -18.10 8.59
C GLY A 52 -15.86 -18.21 7.41
N VAL A 53 -14.62 -17.72 7.56
CA VAL A 53 -13.52 -17.93 6.61
C VAL A 53 -12.94 -19.33 6.81
N ASP A 54 -12.50 -19.97 5.73
CA ASP A 54 -11.81 -21.25 5.80
C ASP A 54 -10.62 -21.20 6.77
N ALA A 55 -10.45 -22.23 7.59
CA ALA A 55 -9.44 -22.23 8.65
C ALA A 55 -8.00 -22.17 8.10
N GLN A 56 -7.76 -22.56 6.85
CA GLN A 56 -6.44 -22.46 6.19
C GLN A 56 -6.20 -21.10 5.54
N ALA A 57 -7.24 -20.28 5.37
CA ALA A 57 -7.11 -18.94 4.82
C ALA A 57 -6.88 -17.89 5.93
N PRO A 58 -5.91 -16.96 5.77
CA PRO A 58 -5.71 -15.88 6.73
C PRO A 58 -6.88 -14.88 6.66
N LEU A 59 -7.30 -14.34 7.82
CA LEU A 59 -8.33 -13.29 7.88
C LEU A 59 -7.90 -11.99 7.20
N PHE A 60 -6.60 -11.70 7.24
CA PHE A 60 -5.97 -10.53 6.66
C PHE A 60 -4.50 -10.84 6.36
N THR A 61 -3.94 -10.15 5.38
CA THR A 61 -2.54 -10.29 4.95
C THR A 61 -1.70 -9.05 5.25
N THR A 62 -2.31 -8.02 5.85
CA THR A 62 -1.68 -6.74 6.13
C THR A 62 -1.80 -6.43 7.63
N LEU A 63 -0.66 -6.14 8.24
CA LEU A 63 -0.60 -5.65 9.62
C LEU A 63 -0.41 -4.13 9.60
N PHE A 64 -1.16 -3.43 10.45
CA PHE A 64 -1.02 -1.99 10.66
C PHE A 64 -0.76 -1.73 12.14
N ASN A 65 0.33 -1.03 12.43
CA ASN A 65 0.72 -0.65 13.78
C ASN A 65 0.78 0.87 13.89
N TYR A 66 0.25 1.41 14.98
CA TYR A 66 0.44 2.80 15.38
C TYR A 66 1.10 2.79 16.76
N ARG A 67 2.25 3.43 16.89
CA ARG A 67 3.03 3.50 18.12
C ARG A 67 3.25 4.95 18.50
N TYR A 68 2.81 5.33 19.68
CA TYR A 68 3.17 6.61 20.28
C TYR A 68 4.46 6.44 21.06
N SER A 69 5.54 7.07 20.59
CA SER A 69 6.91 6.78 21.04
C SER A 69 7.68 8.07 21.41
N VAL A 70 6.97 9.09 21.94
CA VAL A 70 7.58 10.39 22.30
C VAL A 70 8.70 10.25 23.32
N GLU A 71 8.55 9.37 24.31
CA GLU A 71 9.55 9.14 25.36
C GLU A 71 10.82 8.44 24.84
N GLN A 72 10.74 7.68 23.74
CA GLN A 72 11.90 7.00 23.13
C GLN A 72 12.66 7.90 22.14
N ALA A 73 12.07 9.02 21.72
CA ALA A 73 12.70 9.97 20.79
C ALA A 73 13.62 10.97 21.50
N GLU A 74 13.34 11.30 22.78
CA GLU A 74 14.22 12.13 23.62
C GLU A 74 15.45 11.34 24.10
N ASP A 75 15.30 10.03 24.32
CA ASP A 75 16.40 9.08 24.61
C ASP A 75 17.09 8.57 23.33
N GLY A 76 17.37 9.48 22.38
CA GLY A 76 18.16 9.20 21.17
C GLY A 76 19.60 8.73 21.44
N ALA A 77 20.00 8.62 22.70
CA ALA A 77 21.11 7.81 23.15
C ALA A 77 20.53 6.55 23.82
N SER A 78 20.69 5.42 23.15
CA SER A 78 20.55 4.09 23.73
C SER A 78 20.88 4.07 25.24
N ASP A 79 19.98 3.51 26.04
CA ASP A 79 20.26 2.95 27.39
C ASP A 79 21.42 1.91 27.37
N ALA A 80 21.96 1.61 26.18
CA ALA A 80 23.16 0.84 25.96
C ALA A 80 24.47 1.65 26.16
N GLY A 81 24.40 2.97 26.33
CA GLY A 81 25.55 3.85 26.54
C GLY A 81 26.34 3.57 27.83
N ASP A 82 25.69 2.97 28.84
CA ASP A 82 26.33 2.57 30.11
C ASP A 82 26.60 1.05 30.20
N SER A 83 26.13 0.27 29.20
CA SER A 83 26.27 -1.19 29.16
C SER A 83 27.36 -1.69 28.20
N GLY A 84 27.99 -0.79 27.42
CA GLY A 84 29.00 -1.14 26.41
C GLY A 84 28.43 -1.92 25.22
N ILE A 85 27.12 -1.84 24.99
CA ILE A 85 26.43 -2.53 23.89
C ILE A 85 26.05 -1.49 22.84
N GLU A 86 26.30 -1.79 21.58
CA GLU A 86 25.85 -0.96 20.45
C GLU A 86 24.84 -1.76 19.63
N VAL A 87 23.65 -1.21 19.42
CA VAL A 87 22.65 -1.81 18.53
C VAL A 87 23.01 -1.45 17.09
N LEU A 88 23.67 -2.36 16.39
CA LEU A 88 24.05 -2.16 14.98
C LEU A 88 22.86 -2.33 14.02
N HIS A 89 21.92 -3.22 14.37
CA HIS A 89 20.77 -3.54 13.54
C HIS A 89 19.65 -4.17 14.37
N SER A 90 18.40 -3.84 14.02
CA SER A 90 17.20 -4.49 14.55
C SER A 90 16.22 -4.72 13.40
N GLN A 91 15.65 -5.92 13.33
CA GLN A 91 14.66 -6.27 12.33
C GLN A 91 13.57 -7.15 12.94
N ASP A 92 12.37 -6.60 13.03
CA ASP A 92 11.17 -7.38 13.35
C ASP A 92 10.71 -8.12 12.09
N ARG A 93 10.60 -9.45 12.17
CA ARG A 93 10.02 -10.28 11.11
C ARG A 93 8.59 -10.64 11.46
N THR A 94 7.66 -10.24 10.62
CA THR A 94 6.24 -10.58 10.73
C THR A 94 5.89 -11.71 9.77
N ASN A 95 4.87 -12.52 10.10
CA ASN A 95 4.35 -13.57 9.22
C ASN A 95 3.34 -13.03 8.19
N TYR A 96 3.23 -11.70 8.06
CA TYR A 96 2.27 -11.04 7.18
C TYR A 96 2.98 -10.50 5.94
N PRO A 97 2.42 -10.71 4.73
CA PRO A 97 3.00 -10.21 3.48
C PRO A 97 3.31 -8.72 3.45
N ILE A 98 2.52 -7.91 4.16
CA ILE A 98 2.68 -6.46 4.26
C ILE A 98 2.52 -6.04 5.72
N THR A 99 3.47 -5.27 6.23
CA THR A 99 3.39 -4.63 7.54
C THR A 99 3.68 -3.14 7.37
N ILE A 100 2.79 -2.32 7.93
CA ILE A 100 2.90 -0.87 7.96
C ILE A 100 2.96 -0.46 9.43
N SER A 101 3.97 0.31 9.80
CA SER A 101 4.11 0.87 11.13
C SER A 101 4.23 2.39 11.05
N ILE A 102 3.41 3.08 11.83
CA ILE A 102 3.50 4.52 12.05
C ILE A 102 4.01 4.72 13.47
N ASP A 103 5.21 5.28 13.59
CA ASP A 103 5.74 5.79 14.86
C ASP A 103 5.43 7.28 14.93
N ASP A 104 4.59 7.66 15.89
CA ASP A 104 4.33 9.04 16.29
C ASP A 104 5.40 9.47 17.30
N LEU A 105 6.29 10.36 16.84
CA LEU A 105 7.40 10.91 17.60
C LEU A 105 7.02 12.27 18.21
N GLY A 106 5.74 12.62 18.23
CA GLY A 106 5.19 13.86 18.81
C GLY A 106 5.33 15.08 17.90
N GLN A 107 6.48 15.25 17.25
CA GLN A 107 6.72 16.35 16.30
C GLN A 107 6.56 15.93 14.85
N ASN A 108 6.82 14.66 14.56
CA ASN A 108 6.75 14.08 13.24
C ASN A 108 6.33 12.60 13.32
N PHE A 109 5.95 12.06 12.17
CA PHE A 109 5.65 10.65 12.01
C PHE A 109 6.78 9.97 11.24
N ARG A 110 7.16 8.77 11.67
CA ARG A 110 7.97 7.86 10.87
C ARG A 110 7.08 6.74 10.36
N ILE A 111 7.09 6.54 9.04
CA ILE A 111 6.36 5.45 8.39
C ILE A 111 7.40 4.41 7.97
N SER A 112 7.23 3.19 8.47
CA SER A 112 8.05 2.04 8.12
C SER A 112 7.19 0.99 7.42
N THR A 113 7.62 0.55 6.25
CA THR A 113 6.96 -0.49 5.46
C THR A 113 7.85 -1.72 5.37
N GLN A 114 7.27 -2.88 5.57
CA GLN A 114 7.90 -4.17 5.37
C GLN A 114 7.02 -5.01 4.46
N THR A 115 7.62 -5.61 3.44
CA THR A 115 6.91 -6.41 2.46
C THR A 115 7.67 -7.69 2.16
N ILE A 116 6.95 -8.69 1.63
CA ILE A 116 7.58 -9.79 0.91
C ILE A 116 8.21 -9.28 -0.40
N GLU A 117 9.18 -10.03 -0.93
CA GLU A 117 10.01 -9.67 -2.09
C GLU A 117 9.23 -9.21 -3.34
N VAL A 118 7.99 -9.67 -3.49
CA VAL A 118 7.12 -9.34 -4.64
C VAL A 118 6.65 -7.88 -4.62
N PHE A 119 6.68 -7.21 -3.47
CA PHE A 119 6.27 -5.80 -3.35
C PHE A 119 7.45 -4.91 -2.96
N ASP A 120 7.55 -3.77 -3.62
CA ASP A 120 8.49 -2.70 -3.27
C ASP A 120 7.99 -1.95 -2.01
N PRO A 121 8.71 -2.02 -0.87
CA PRO A 121 8.30 -1.36 0.36
C PRO A 121 8.39 0.17 0.26
N GLU A 122 9.33 0.72 -0.50
CA GLU A 122 9.49 2.17 -0.64
C GLU A 122 8.32 2.76 -1.43
N ARG A 123 7.98 2.12 -2.56
CA ARG A 123 6.81 2.51 -3.36
C ARG A 123 5.51 2.42 -2.57
N LEU A 124 5.33 1.38 -1.74
CA LEU A 124 4.19 1.29 -0.82
C LEU A 124 4.17 2.47 0.18
N GLY A 125 5.33 2.84 0.72
CA GLY A 125 5.47 4.00 1.61
C GLY A 125 5.01 5.29 0.93
N GLN A 126 5.40 5.51 -0.32
CA GLN A 126 4.97 6.66 -1.12
C GLN A 126 3.45 6.70 -1.33
N PHE A 127 2.79 5.55 -1.52
CA PHE A 127 1.33 5.48 -1.65
C PHE A 127 0.62 5.87 -0.36
N ILE A 128 1.16 5.43 0.79
CA ILE A 128 0.61 5.76 2.11
C ILE A 128 0.73 7.27 2.36
N VAL A 129 1.92 7.83 2.12
CA VAL A 129 2.16 9.28 2.28
C VAL A 129 1.21 10.09 1.39
N ARG A 130 1.12 9.75 0.09
CA ARG A 130 0.22 10.44 -0.84
C ARG A 130 -1.25 10.31 -0.44
N GLY A 131 -1.66 9.12 0.03
CA GLY A 131 -3.01 8.89 0.53
C GLY A 131 -3.34 9.77 1.75
N ILE A 132 -2.42 9.90 2.71
CA ILE A 132 -2.58 10.78 3.88
C ILE A 132 -2.71 12.23 3.44
N GLU A 133 -1.81 12.72 2.58
CA GLU A 133 -1.88 14.08 2.04
C GLU A 133 -3.21 14.35 1.33
N ALA A 134 -3.65 13.43 0.47
CA ALA A 134 -4.89 13.56 -0.27
C ALA A 134 -6.14 13.52 0.64
N LEU A 135 -6.10 12.77 1.75
CA LEU A 135 -7.14 12.77 2.77
C LEU A 135 -7.18 14.10 3.53
N MET A 136 -6.01 14.64 3.90
CA MET A 136 -5.91 15.95 4.56
C MET A 136 -6.44 17.07 3.65
N ASP A 137 -6.01 17.09 2.38
CA ASP A 137 -6.51 18.03 1.37
C ASP A 137 -8.03 17.94 1.21
N ALA A 138 -8.57 16.72 1.19
CA ALA A 138 -10.01 16.51 1.06
C ALA A 138 -10.77 16.98 2.30
N LEU A 139 -10.27 16.71 3.51
CA LEU A 139 -10.90 17.19 4.74
C LEU A 139 -10.96 18.73 4.80
N ASP A 140 -9.90 19.40 4.36
CA ASP A 140 -9.82 20.87 4.37
C ASP A 140 -10.74 21.51 3.31
N ARG A 141 -10.78 20.94 2.10
CA ARG A 141 -11.41 21.61 0.94
C ARG A 141 -12.76 21.03 0.53
N ALA A 142 -12.97 19.73 0.72
CA ALA A 142 -14.14 19.01 0.23
C ALA A 142 -14.41 17.74 1.06
N PRO A 143 -14.79 17.85 2.34
CA PRO A 143 -14.98 16.71 3.25
C PRO A 143 -16.02 15.68 2.76
N GLN A 144 -16.94 16.11 1.90
CA GLN A 144 -17.94 15.29 1.23
C GLN A 144 -17.44 14.55 -0.01
N LYS A 145 -16.19 14.77 -0.44
CA LYS A 145 -15.59 14.03 -1.56
C LYS A 145 -15.63 12.54 -1.25
N ALA A 146 -16.06 11.73 -2.22
CA ALA A 146 -16.10 10.28 -2.07
C ALA A 146 -14.72 9.71 -1.73
N LEU A 147 -14.66 8.85 -0.71
CA LEU A 147 -13.41 8.23 -0.24
C LEU A 147 -12.74 7.39 -1.33
N CYS A 148 -13.53 6.70 -2.17
CA CYS A 148 -13.01 5.93 -3.30
C CYS A 148 -12.39 6.78 -4.44
N LEU A 149 -12.48 8.12 -4.36
CA LEU A 149 -11.88 9.05 -5.33
C LEU A 149 -10.64 9.77 -4.76
N ILE A 150 -10.13 9.33 -3.62
CA ILE A 150 -8.85 9.81 -3.08
C ILE A 150 -7.71 9.22 -3.92
N ASP A 151 -6.85 10.11 -4.42
CA ASP A 151 -5.69 9.70 -5.22
C ASP A 151 -4.54 9.31 -4.30
N VAL A 152 -4.09 8.07 -4.46
CA VAL A 152 -2.99 7.47 -3.68
C VAL A 152 -1.71 7.34 -4.52
N LEU A 153 -1.77 7.60 -5.83
CA LEU A 153 -0.61 7.49 -6.71
C LEU A 153 0.23 8.78 -6.62
N PRO A 154 1.56 8.67 -6.41
CA PRO A 154 2.46 9.80 -6.53
C PRO A 154 2.31 10.47 -7.90
N PRO A 155 2.40 11.81 -8.00
CA PRO A 155 2.17 12.52 -9.26
C PRO A 155 3.05 12.05 -10.42
N SER A 156 4.32 11.72 -10.15
CA SER A 156 5.26 11.17 -11.13
C SER A 156 4.81 9.82 -11.68
N GLU A 157 4.38 8.91 -10.80
CA GLU A 157 3.90 7.60 -11.19
C GLU A 157 2.57 7.69 -11.94
N ARG A 158 1.66 8.55 -11.49
CA ARG A 158 0.41 8.85 -12.21
C ARG A 158 0.71 9.35 -13.63
N HIS A 159 1.67 10.25 -13.79
CA HIS A 159 2.09 10.73 -15.11
C HIS A 159 2.67 9.59 -15.98
N GLN A 160 3.50 8.72 -15.41
CA GLN A 160 4.03 7.57 -16.12
C GLN A 160 2.93 6.63 -16.64
N VAL A 161 1.94 6.32 -15.79
CA VAL A 161 0.83 5.42 -16.13
C VAL A 161 -0.10 6.03 -17.16
N LEU A 162 -0.43 7.32 -17.02
CA LEU A 162 -1.42 7.98 -17.87
C LEU A 162 -0.84 8.51 -19.18
N ILE A 163 0.40 8.98 -19.16
CA ILE A 163 1.06 9.64 -20.28
C ILE A 163 2.22 8.77 -20.78
N GLY A 164 3.26 8.58 -19.96
CA GLY A 164 4.52 7.96 -20.41
C GLY A 164 4.35 6.60 -21.10
N TRP A 165 3.57 5.68 -20.54
CA TRP A 165 3.30 4.38 -21.17
C TRP A 165 2.29 4.44 -22.32
N ASN A 166 1.48 5.50 -22.40
CA ASN A 166 0.47 5.68 -23.44
C ASN A 166 0.96 6.55 -24.62
N GLU A 167 2.20 7.03 -24.60
CA GLU A 167 2.86 7.73 -25.71
C GLU A 167 3.24 6.77 -26.87
N THR A 168 2.25 5.99 -27.33
CA THR A 168 2.38 5.00 -28.42
C THR A 168 2.03 5.59 -29.79
N ARG A 169 1.74 6.89 -29.85
CA ARG A 169 1.31 7.56 -31.07
C ARG A 169 2.48 7.65 -32.06
N GLN A 170 2.45 6.79 -33.07
CA GLN A 170 3.35 6.86 -34.21
C GLN A 170 2.62 7.40 -35.45
N ALA A 171 3.32 8.20 -36.24
CA ALA A 171 2.84 8.60 -37.55
C ALA A 171 2.94 7.40 -38.49
N TYR A 172 1.82 6.99 -39.06
CA TYR A 172 1.75 6.03 -40.14
C TYR A 172 0.77 6.55 -41.20
N ASP A 173 0.96 6.12 -42.43
CA ASP A 173 0.06 6.47 -43.52
C ASP A 173 -1.31 5.82 -43.27
N ARG A 174 -2.32 6.67 -43.04
CA ARG A 174 -3.69 6.23 -42.75
C ARG A 174 -4.51 5.95 -44.00
N ASP A 175 -4.05 6.46 -45.14
CA ASP A 175 -4.73 6.31 -46.42
C ASP A 175 -4.18 5.09 -47.17
N ALA A 176 -2.97 4.64 -46.84
CA ALA A 176 -2.41 3.39 -47.34
C ALA A 176 -3.18 2.16 -46.83
N THR A 177 -3.65 1.34 -47.77
CA THR A 177 -4.24 0.04 -47.47
C THR A 177 -3.15 -1.02 -47.31
N MET A 178 -3.42 -2.06 -46.50
CA MET A 178 -2.49 -3.19 -46.33
C MET A 178 -2.09 -3.85 -47.65
N HIS A 179 -3.02 -3.96 -48.61
CA HIS A 179 -2.73 -4.54 -49.92
C HIS A 179 -1.86 -3.59 -50.79
N ALA A 180 -2.08 -2.27 -50.74
CA ALA A 180 -1.22 -1.32 -51.47
C ALA A 180 0.23 -1.32 -50.93
N LEU A 181 0.39 -1.49 -49.62
CA LEU A 181 1.71 -1.67 -49.00
C LEU A 181 2.37 -2.98 -49.45
N PHE A 182 1.60 -4.06 -49.56
CA PHE A 182 2.08 -5.34 -50.09
C PHE A 182 2.47 -5.24 -51.57
N GLU A 183 1.65 -4.62 -52.41
CA GLU A 183 1.96 -4.38 -53.83
C GLU A 183 3.23 -3.55 -54.00
N THR A 184 3.41 -2.50 -53.19
CA THR A 184 4.63 -1.69 -53.16
C THR A 184 5.84 -2.54 -52.79
N GLN A 185 5.71 -3.47 -51.84
CA GLN A 185 6.77 -4.39 -51.45
C GLN A 185 7.13 -5.38 -52.58
N VAL A 186 6.12 -5.92 -53.28
CA VAL A 186 6.30 -6.81 -54.45
C VAL A 186 7.05 -6.08 -55.57
N GLN A 187 6.73 -4.81 -55.84
CA GLN A 187 7.42 -4.01 -56.86
C GLN A 187 8.89 -3.74 -56.50
N ARG A 188 9.20 -3.54 -55.21
CA ARG A 188 10.58 -3.31 -54.75
C ARG A 188 11.43 -4.57 -54.74
N HIS A 189 10.83 -5.71 -54.39
CA HIS A 189 11.53 -6.98 -54.22
C HIS A 189 10.75 -8.15 -54.85
N PRO A 190 10.70 -8.23 -56.19
CA PRO A 190 9.86 -9.20 -56.89
C PRO A 190 10.33 -10.66 -56.76
N GLU A 191 11.63 -10.88 -56.63
CA GLU A 191 12.25 -12.21 -56.54
C GLU A 191 12.39 -12.70 -55.07
N ALA A 192 12.03 -11.87 -54.09
CA ALA A 192 12.13 -12.25 -52.69
C ALA A 192 11.07 -13.29 -52.35
N ILE A 193 11.49 -14.41 -51.74
CA ILE A 193 10.58 -15.45 -51.28
C ILE A 193 9.64 -14.86 -50.21
N ALA A 194 8.36 -14.72 -50.55
CA ALA A 194 7.33 -14.20 -49.64
C ALA A 194 6.63 -15.29 -48.83
N LEU A 195 6.62 -16.53 -49.31
CA LEU A 195 5.97 -17.68 -48.68
C LEU A 195 6.71 -18.97 -49.03
N VAL A 196 6.94 -19.82 -48.03
CA VAL A 196 7.37 -21.22 -48.21
C VAL A 196 6.27 -22.09 -47.62
N PHE A 197 5.86 -23.12 -48.34
CA PHE A 197 4.83 -24.05 -47.92
C PHE A 197 5.39 -25.47 -48.01
N GLU A 198 5.27 -26.24 -46.94
CA GLU A 198 5.63 -27.66 -46.84
C GLU A 198 4.40 -28.56 -46.92
#